data_AF-A0A7V3I874-F1
#
_entry.id   AF-A0A7V3I874-F1
#
_cell.length_a   1.000
_cell.length_b   1.000
_cell.length_c   1.000
_cell.angle_alpha   90.00
_cell.angle_beta   90.00
_cell.angle_gamma   90.00
#
_symmetry.space_group_name_H-M   'P 1'
#
loop_
_entity.id
_entity.type
_entity.pdbx_description
1 polymer ?
#
loop_
_entity_poly.entity_id
_entity_poly.type
_entity_poly.pdbx_seq_one_letter_code
_entity_poly.pdbx_strand_id
1 'polypeptide(L)'
;MAKKTRSKLQRREAIEGYLCIAPWLFGFVCLTLGAVIFSFIMSLTRWDMINPAKFVGFSNYATIFADDFRFRQSLKITAIYAGCSVPLGMTCALALAMLLNLKVKGMQVFRSIFYIPAILPGAAVAMVWMMVFRPQASGIFNAILGLFHISPIPWLTAPEWVLKSFIIM
;
A
#
# COMPACT_ATOMS: atom_id res chain seq x y z
N MET A 1 19.71 -37.14 27.49
CA MET A 1 18.52 -36.77 26.67
C MET A 1 18.62 -37.46 25.31
N ALA A 2 17.91 -38.58 25.12
CA ALA A 2 17.95 -39.34 23.87
C ALA A 2 17.05 -38.69 22.80
N LYS A 3 17.60 -38.37 21.63
CA LYS A 3 16.85 -37.91 20.45
C LYS A 3 15.85 -39.00 20.04
N LYS A 4 14.55 -38.77 20.25
CA LYS A 4 13.47 -39.63 19.71
C LYS A 4 13.59 -39.66 18.19
N THR A 5 14.09 -40.77 17.65
CA THR A 5 14.13 -41.06 16.22
C THR A 5 12.70 -41.12 15.70
N ARG A 6 12.32 -40.22 14.78
CA ARG A 6 10.96 -40.18 14.22
C ARG A 6 10.60 -41.55 13.62
N SER A 7 9.39 -42.03 13.93
CA SER A 7 8.84 -43.28 13.36
C SER A 7 8.74 -43.18 11.83
N LYS A 8 8.84 -44.32 11.11
CA LYS A 8 8.70 -44.38 9.64
C LYS A 8 7.41 -43.70 9.16
N LEU A 9 6.33 -43.78 9.94
CA LEU A 9 5.05 -43.12 9.64
C LEU A 9 5.17 -41.59 9.69
N GLN A 10 5.76 -41.06 10.77
CA GLN A 10 5.99 -39.61 10.95
C GLN A 10 6.92 -39.01 9.89
N ARG A 11 7.85 -39.82 9.34
CA ARG A 11 8.72 -39.40 8.25
C ARG A 11 7.96 -39.34 6.92
N ARG A 12 7.03 -40.27 6.66
CA ARG A 12 6.14 -40.23 5.49
C ARG A 12 5.20 -39.03 5.54
N GLU A 13 4.52 -38.82 6.66
CA GLU A 13 3.62 -37.67 6.87
C GLU A 13 4.36 -36.33 6.68
N ALA A 14 5.60 -36.22 7.19
CA ALA A 14 6.40 -35.02 6.98
C ALA A 14 6.75 -34.79 5.49
N ILE A 15 7.11 -35.84 4.76
CA ILE A 15 7.45 -35.74 3.32
C ILE A 15 6.21 -35.34 2.51
N GLU A 16 5.05 -35.94 2.79
CA GLU A 16 3.78 -35.58 2.13
C GLU A 16 3.41 -34.12 2.41
N GLY A 17 3.57 -33.67 3.67
CA GLY A 17 3.40 -32.26 4.03
C GLY A 17 4.33 -31.32 3.27
N TYR A 18 5.62 -31.66 3.17
CA TYR A 18 6.60 -30.87 2.40
C TYR A 18 6.29 -30.84 0.90
N LEU A 19 5.83 -31.95 0.31
CA LEU A 19 5.45 -32.00 -1.10
C LEU A 19 4.23 -31.13 -1.40
N CYS A 20 3.24 -31.10 -0.51
CA CYS A 20 2.06 -30.23 -0.66
C CYS A 20 2.40 -28.74 -0.61
N ILE A 21 3.37 -28.34 0.23
CA ILE A 21 3.80 -26.94 0.32
C ILE A 21 4.90 -26.57 -0.70
N ALA A 22 5.56 -27.55 -1.32
CA ALA A 22 6.68 -27.31 -2.22
C ALA A 22 6.36 -26.37 -3.39
N PRO A 23 5.19 -26.43 -4.07
CA PRO A 23 4.87 -25.49 -5.15
C PRO A 23 4.78 -24.04 -4.67
N TRP A 24 4.17 -23.82 -3.50
CA TRP A 24 4.09 -22.48 -2.89
C TRP A 24 5.47 -21.98 -2.46
N LEU A 25 6.26 -22.83 -1.81
CA LEU A 25 7.63 -22.50 -1.39
C LEU A 25 8.53 -22.19 -2.58
N PHE A 26 8.42 -22.96 -3.66
CA PHE A 26 9.15 -22.70 -4.89
C PHE A 26 8.79 -21.34 -5.47
N GLY A 27 7.49 -21.04 -5.61
CA GLY A 27 7.02 -19.73 -6.05
C GLY A 27 7.55 -18.59 -5.16
N PHE A 28 7.45 -18.74 -3.84
CA PHE A 28 7.97 -17.75 -2.89
C PHE A 28 9.48 -17.55 -3.02
N VAL A 29 10.27 -18.62 -3.10
CA VAL A 29 11.73 -18.52 -3.17
C VAL A 29 12.17 -17.91 -4.50
N CYS A 30 11.60 -18.34 -5.64
CA CYS A 30 12.02 -17.87 -6.95
C CYS A 30 11.50 -16.46 -7.27
N LEU A 31 10.23 -16.17 -6.99
CA LEU A 31 9.59 -14.93 -7.41
C LEU A 31 9.70 -13.82 -6.36
N THR A 32 9.63 -14.16 -5.07
CA THR A 32 9.66 -13.16 -3.99
C THR A 32 11.07 -13.01 -3.44
N LEU A 33 11.62 -14.08 -2.84
CA LEU A 33 12.92 -14.01 -2.18
C LEU A 33 14.05 -13.76 -3.19
N GLY A 34 14.00 -14.42 -4.35
CA GLY A 34 14.93 -14.21 -5.45
C GLY A 34 14.93 -12.76 -5.93
N ALA A 35 13.75 -12.16 -6.14
CA ALA A 35 13.64 -10.76 -6.55
C ALA A 35 14.13 -9.79 -5.47
N VAL A 36 13.91 -10.09 -4.19
CA VAL A 36 14.43 -9.30 -3.06
C VAL A 36 15.96 -9.37 -3.01
N ILE A 37 16.54 -10.57 -3.10
CA ILE A 37 18.00 -10.77 -3.13
C ILE A 37 18.60 -10.03 -4.33
N PHE A 38 17.99 -10.16 -5.51
CA PHE A 38 18.42 -9.44 -6.70
C PHE A 38 18.38 -7.93 -6.49
N SER A 39 17.27 -7.39 -5.98
CA SER A 39 17.11 -5.95 -5.68
C SER A 39 18.13 -5.45 -4.66
N PHE A 40 18.51 -6.30 -3.69
CA PHE A 40 19.54 -6.00 -2.70
C PHE A 40 20.96 -5.99 -3.30
N ILE A 41 21.29 -6.95 -4.15
CA ILE A 41 22.59 -6.94 -4.87
C ILE A 41 22.67 -5.71 -5.77
N MET A 42 21.56 -5.40 -6.44
CA MET A 42 21.40 -4.25 -7.31
C MET A 42 21.60 -2.92 -6.57
N SER A 43 21.10 -2.78 -5.33
CA SER A 43 21.26 -1.56 -4.56
C SER A 43 22.73 -1.27 -4.18
N LEU A 44 23.59 -2.29 -4.19
CA LEU A 44 25.05 -2.16 -4.01
C LEU A 44 25.81 -1.88 -5.32
N THR A 45 25.09 -1.88 -6.45
CA THR A 45 25.65 -1.58 -7.77
C THR A 45 25.14 -0.22 -8.26
N ARG A 46 25.99 0.51 -8.97
CA ARG A 46 25.58 1.65 -9.78
C ARG A 46 25.26 1.10 -11.16
N TRP A 47 23.97 1.04 -11.47
CA TRP A 47 23.50 0.60 -12.77
C TRP A 47 22.38 1.53 -13.26
N ASP A 48 22.58 2.09 -14.45
CA ASP A 48 21.70 3.04 -15.13
C ASP A 48 20.97 2.38 -16.31
N MET A 49 20.90 1.04 -16.34
CA MET A 49 20.37 0.20 -17.43
C MET A 49 21.08 0.32 -18.80
N ILE A 50 21.84 1.39 -19.02
CA ILE A 50 22.51 1.68 -20.30
C ILE A 50 23.97 1.21 -20.27
N ASN A 51 24.67 1.44 -19.17
CA ASN A 51 26.07 1.05 -18.99
C ASN A 51 26.17 -0.27 -18.21
N PRO A 52 27.30 -1.00 -18.29
CA PRO A 52 27.52 -2.18 -17.44
C PRO A 52 27.47 -1.80 -15.96
N ALA A 53 26.77 -2.62 -15.16
CA ALA A 53 26.63 -2.43 -13.73
C ALA A 53 28.00 -2.42 -13.04
N LYS A 54 28.27 -1.37 -12.24
CA LYS A 54 29.51 -1.25 -11.46
C LYS A 54 29.22 -1.48 -9.99
N PHE A 55 29.92 -2.41 -9.34
CA PHE A 55 29.77 -2.60 -7.90
C PHE A 55 30.38 -1.42 -7.14
N VAL A 56 29.56 -0.73 -6.33
CA VAL A 56 29.95 0.47 -5.57
C VAL A 56 29.77 0.30 -4.06
N GLY A 57 29.40 -0.91 -3.61
CA GLY A 57 29.17 -1.22 -2.20
C GLY A 57 28.10 -0.31 -1.58
N PHE A 58 28.40 0.27 -0.41
CA PHE A 58 27.45 1.11 0.32
C PHE A 58 27.44 2.59 -0.10
N SER A 59 28.15 2.98 -1.16
CA SER A 59 28.22 4.38 -1.60
C SER A 59 26.84 4.96 -1.90
N ASN A 60 25.94 4.19 -2.49
CA ASN A 60 24.57 4.62 -2.80
C ASN A 60 23.80 5.03 -1.53
N TYR A 61 23.96 4.29 -0.43
CA TYR A 61 23.32 4.60 0.84
C TYR A 61 23.90 5.86 1.47
N ALA A 62 25.23 6.03 1.44
CA ALA A 62 25.87 7.24 1.97
C ALA A 62 25.35 8.50 1.27
N THR A 63 25.26 8.49 -0.07
CA THR A 63 24.72 9.63 -0.85
C THR A 63 23.25 9.92 -0.51
N ILE A 64 22.42 8.88 -0.39
CA ILE A 64 20.98 9.05 -0.10
C ILE A 64 20.78 9.64 1.31
N PHE A 65 21.52 9.18 2.31
CA PHE A 65 21.35 9.63 3.69
C PHE A 65 22.01 10.99 3.99
N ALA A 66 23.16 11.28 3.36
CA ALA A 66 23.89 12.53 3.60
C ALA A 66 23.39 13.70 2.73
N ASP A 67 23.23 13.47 1.43
CA ASP A 67 23.19 14.56 0.44
C ASP A 67 21.81 14.71 -0.23
N ASP A 68 20.94 13.70 -0.17
CA ASP A 68 19.66 13.74 -0.88
C ASP A 68 18.55 14.41 -0.06
N PHE A 69 18.27 15.68 -0.39
CA PHE A 69 17.12 16.40 0.15
C PHE A 69 15.78 15.77 -0.24
N ARG A 70 15.66 15.22 -1.46
CA ARG A 70 14.42 14.63 -1.97
C ARG A 70 14.07 13.37 -1.21
N PHE A 71 15.07 12.56 -0.86
CA PHE A 71 14.88 11.38 -0.01
C PHE A 71 14.30 11.78 1.36
N ARG A 72 14.95 12.71 2.07
CA ARG A 72 14.46 13.20 3.38
C ARG A 72 13.06 13.79 3.30
N GLN A 73 12.78 14.57 2.26
CA GLN A 73 11.46 15.13 2.03
C GLN A 73 10.42 14.04 1.76
N SER A 74 10.73 13.04 0.91
CA SER A 74 9.81 11.93 0.66
C SER A 74 9.52 11.12 1.93
N LEU A 75 10.54 10.84 2.73
CA LEU A 75 10.39 10.11 4.00
C LEU A 75 9.49 10.87 4.96
N LYS A 76 9.67 12.19 5.07
CA LYS A 76 8.81 13.06 5.89
C LYS A 76 7.35 13.03 5.40
N ILE A 77 7.13 13.18 4.10
CA ILE A 77 5.77 13.16 3.53
C ILE A 77 5.10 11.80 3.73
N THR A 78 5.81 10.69 3.49
CA THR A 78 5.30 9.34 3.73
C THR A 78 5.01 9.09 5.21
N ALA A 79 5.88 9.57 6.11
CA ALA A 79 5.66 9.44 7.55
C ALA A 79 4.41 10.21 8.01
N ILE A 80 4.22 11.44 7.52
CA ILE A 80 3.02 12.23 7.80
C ILE A 80 1.78 11.55 7.21
N TYR A 81 1.86 11.07 5.96
CA TYR A 81 0.78 10.34 5.30
C TYR A 81 0.36 9.12 6.13
N ALA A 82 1.30 8.24 6.48
CA ALA A 82 1.01 7.03 7.25
C ALA A 82 0.51 7.38 8.67
N GLY A 83 1.14 8.35 9.33
CA GLY A 83 0.77 8.79 10.68
C GLY A 83 -0.61 9.43 10.77
N CYS A 84 -1.13 10.01 9.68
CA CYS A 84 -2.49 10.59 9.65
C CYS A 84 -3.52 9.63 9.05
N SER A 85 -3.22 9.04 7.89
CA SER A 85 -4.17 8.20 7.14
C SER A 85 -4.51 6.91 7.89
N VAL A 86 -3.52 6.24 8.50
CA VAL A 86 -3.77 4.95 9.18
C VAL A 86 -4.66 5.12 10.42
N PRO A 87 -4.38 6.02 11.38
CA PRO A 87 -5.26 6.19 12.54
C PRO A 87 -6.65 6.72 12.17
N LEU A 88 -6.73 7.64 11.20
CA LEU A 88 -8.00 8.17 10.72
C LEU A 88 -8.85 7.06 10.10
N GLY A 89 -8.28 6.31 9.16
CA GLY A 89 -8.95 5.18 8.52
C GLY A 89 -9.37 4.10 9.51
N MET A 90 -8.51 3.77 10.48
CA MET A 90 -8.84 2.80 11.53
C MET A 90 -9.98 3.28 12.43
N THR A 91 -9.96 4.56 12.83
CA THR A 91 -11.00 5.16 13.66
C THR A 91 -12.35 5.19 12.93
N CYS A 92 -12.35 5.63 11.67
CA CYS A 92 -13.54 5.64 10.83
C CYS A 92 -14.08 4.23 10.58
N ALA A 93 -13.21 3.26 10.27
CA ALA A 93 -13.60 1.87 10.06
C ALA A 93 -14.21 1.27 11.33
N LEU A 94 -13.61 1.52 12.50
CA LEU A 94 -14.13 1.06 13.78
C LEU A 94 -15.48 1.71 14.12
N ALA A 95 -15.60 3.03 13.95
CA ALA A 95 -16.86 3.74 14.17
C ALA A 95 -17.98 3.21 13.27
N LEU A 96 -17.69 3.00 11.99
CA LEU A 96 -18.63 2.40 11.04
C LEU A 96 -18.97 0.96 11.41
N ALA A 97 -18.00 0.15 11.82
CA ALA A 97 -18.24 -1.22 12.28
C ALA A 97 -19.16 -1.25 13.51
N MET A 98 -18.99 -0.32 14.46
CA MET A 98 -19.86 -0.18 15.63
C MET A 98 -21.30 0.20 15.22
N LEU A 99 -21.46 1.15 14.29
CA LEU A 99 -22.77 1.53 13.74
C LEU A 99 -23.46 0.36 13.03
N LEU A 100 -22.70 -0.41 12.25
CA LEU A 100 -23.18 -1.61 11.55
C LEU A 100 -23.52 -2.78 12.47
N ASN A 101 -23.08 -2.73 13.73
CA ASN A 101 -23.39 -3.75 14.73
C ASN A 101 -24.70 -3.47 15.49
N LEU A 102 -25.33 -2.31 15.28
CA LEU A 102 -26.60 -1.97 15.92
C LEU A 102 -27.75 -2.84 15.39
N LYS A 103 -28.62 -3.32 16.29
CA LYS A 103 -29.80 -4.13 15.96
C LYS A 103 -30.97 -3.25 15.52
N VAL A 104 -30.84 -2.61 14.36
CA VAL A 104 -31.91 -1.79 13.74
C VAL A 104 -32.54 -2.51 12.54
N LYS A 105 -33.83 -2.24 12.31
CA LYS A 105 -34.55 -2.76 11.12
C LYS A 105 -33.93 -2.17 9.85
N GLY A 106 -33.67 -3.00 8.85
CA GLY A 106 -33.04 -2.59 7.58
C GLY A 106 -31.51 -2.69 7.52
N MET A 107 -30.84 -3.15 8.60
CA MET A 107 -29.38 -3.26 8.67
C MET A 107 -28.77 -4.18 7.59
N GLN A 108 -29.51 -5.19 7.12
CA GLN A 108 -29.05 -6.07 6.05
C GLN A 108 -28.83 -5.33 4.72
N VAL A 109 -29.74 -4.42 4.36
CA VAL A 109 -29.62 -3.59 3.14
C VAL A 109 -28.47 -2.60 3.28
N PHE A 110 -28.36 -1.96 4.45
CA PHE A 110 -27.31 -1.00 4.72
C PHE A 110 -25.91 -1.63 4.67
N ARG A 111 -25.73 -2.84 5.24
CA ARG A 111 -24.50 -3.63 5.10
C ARG A 111 -24.19 -3.89 3.63
N SER A 112 -25.15 -4.37 2.84
CA SER A 112 -24.92 -4.63 1.41
C SER A 112 -24.43 -3.39 0.67
N ILE A 113 -25.07 -2.24 0.84
CA ILE A 113 -24.66 -0.98 0.19
C ILE A 113 -23.24 -0.59 0.61
N PHE A 114 -22.93 -0.70 1.91
CA PHE A 114 -21.61 -0.36 2.46
C PHE A 114 -20.49 -1.27 1.93
N TYR A 115 -20.77 -2.54 1.65
CA TYR A 115 -19.78 -3.48 1.14
C TYR A 115 -19.57 -3.43 -0.38
N ILE A 116 -20.48 -2.83 -1.15
CA ILE A 116 -20.34 -2.71 -2.62
C ILE A 116 -19.00 -2.10 -3.04
N PRO A 117 -18.53 -0.97 -2.47
CA PRO A 117 -17.27 -0.36 -2.87
C PRO A 117 -16.05 -1.25 -2.63
N ALA A 118 -16.07 -2.12 -1.62
CA ALA A 118 -14.96 -3.00 -1.27
C ALA A 118 -14.70 -4.09 -2.33
N ILE A 119 -15.68 -4.34 -3.21
CA ILE A 119 -15.59 -5.31 -4.29
C ILE A 119 -15.06 -4.65 -5.59
N LEU A 120 -15.08 -3.31 -5.65
CA LEU A 120 -14.59 -2.58 -6.82
C LEU A 120 -13.07 -2.75 -6.96
N PRO A 121 -12.55 -2.95 -8.19
CA PRO A 121 -11.12 -2.95 -8.44
C PRO A 121 -10.48 -1.63 -7.98
N GLY A 122 -9.29 -1.70 -7.39
CA GLY A 122 -8.58 -0.50 -6.91
C GLY A 122 -8.39 0.57 -8.01
N ALA A 123 -8.21 0.15 -9.27
CA ALA A 123 -8.14 1.06 -10.40
C ALA A 123 -9.46 1.84 -10.63
N ALA A 124 -10.62 1.18 -10.49
CA ALA A 124 -11.92 1.84 -10.64
C ALA A 124 -12.16 2.85 -9.51
N VAL A 125 -11.80 2.49 -8.27
CA VAL A 125 -11.86 3.40 -7.12
C VAL A 125 -10.98 4.63 -7.34
N ALA A 126 -9.75 4.43 -7.83
CA ALA A 126 -8.84 5.52 -8.17
C ALA A 126 -9.43 6.45 -9.25
N MET A 127 -10.09 5.91 -10.28
CA MET A 127 -10.75 6.72 -11.32
C MET A 127 -11.90 7.56 -10.77
N VAL A 128 -12.72 7.00 -9.86
CA VAL A 128 -13.79 7.76 -9.18
C VAL A 128 -13.19 8.90 -8.37
N TRP A 129 -12.16 8.64 -7.57
CA TRP A 129 -11.51 9.70 -6.81
C TRP A 129 -10.83 10.74 -7.71
N MET A 130 -10.20 10.33 -8.82
CA MET A 130 -9.68 11.27 -9.81
C MET A 130 -10.77 12.17 -10.37
N MET A 131 -11.99 11.65 -10.58
CA MET A 131 -13.16 12.43 -10.99
C MET A 131 -13.61 13.42 -9.89
N VAL A 132 -13.65 12.97 -8.64
CA VAL A 132 -14.02 13.80 -7.48
C VAL A 132 -13.05 14.96 -7.28
N PHE A 133 -11.74 14.70 -7.38
CA PHE A 133 -10.66 15.66 -7.16
C PHE A 133 -10.22 16.42 -8.43
N ARG A 134 -10.99 16.35 -9.53
CA ARG A 134 -10.62 17.08 -10.75
C ARG A 134 -10.44 18.58 -10.46
N PRO A 135 -9.36 19.19 -10.96
CA PRO A 135 -9.05 20.60 -10.70
C PRO A 135 -10.02 21.57 -11.40
N GLN A 136 -10.78 21.10 -12.39
CA GLN A 136 -11.83 21.90 -13.03
C GLN A 136 -13.05 22.07 -12.11
N ALA A 137 -13.88 23.08 -12.38
CA ALA A 137 -15.18 23.27 -11.71
C ALA A 137 -16.14 22.07 -11.88
N SER A 138 -15.87 21.17 -12.82
CA SER A 138 -16.61 19.91 -13.01
C SER A 138 -16.22 18.81 -12.01
N GLY A 139 -15.15 18.97 -11.23
CA GLY A 139 -14.82 18.07 -10.12
C GLY A 139 -15.79 18.29 -8.97
N ILE A 140 -16.26 17.20 -8.33
CA ILE A 140 -17.33 17.29 -7.31
C ILE A 140 -16.95 18.24 -6.17
N PHE A 141 -15.71 18.18 -5.67
CA PHE A 141 -15.29 19.09 -4.59
C PHE A 141 -15.20 20.55 -5.04
N ASN A 142 -14.70 20.80 -6.25
CA ASN A 142 -14.64 22.17 -6.78
C ASN A 142 -16.01 22.72 -7.17
N ALA A 143 -16.94 21.87 -7.60
CA ALA A 143 -18.33 22.25 -7.84
C ALA A 143 -19.01 22.69 -6.53
N ILE A 144 -18.78 21.96 -5.44
CA ILE A 144 -19.27 22.34 -4.10
C ILE A 144 -18.64 23.66 -3.66
N LEU A 145 -17.32 23.85 -3.83
CA LEU A 145 -16.66 25.12 -3.53
C LEU A 145 -17.21 26.29 -4.36
N GLY A 146 -17.58 26.04 -5.62
CA GLY A 146 -18.22 27.00 -6.51
C GLY A 146 -19.57 27.52 -6.00
N LEU A 147 -20.34 26.69 -5.27
CA LEU A 147 -21.59 27.15 -4.61
C LEU A 147 -21.32 28.24 -3.57
N PHE A 148 -20.13 28.23 -2.97
CA PHE A 148 -19.66 29.21 -2.01
C PHE A 148 -18.77 30.30 -2.64
N HIS A 149 -18.72 30.38 -3.97
CA HIS A 149 -17.92 31.36 -4.74
C HIS A 149 -16.41 31.28 -4.47
N ILE A 150 -15.90 30.11 -4.07
CA ILE A 150 -14.48 29.87 -3.85
C ILE A 150 -13.82 29.43 -5.16
N SER A 151 -12.62 29.96 -5.44
CA SER A 151 -11.86 29.57 -6.64
C SER A 151 -11.47 28.09 -6.61
N PRO A 152 -11.45 27.40 -7.77
CA PRO A 152 -11.17 25.97 -7.83
C PRO A 152 -9.77 25.66 -7.32
N ILE A 153 -9.67 24.65 -6.45
CA ILE A 153 -8.41 24.22 -5.85
C ILE A 153 -7.85 23.06 -6.67
N PRO A 154 -6.56 23.10 -7.06
CA PRO A 154 -5.92 22.01 -7.77
C PRO A 154 -5.43 20.93 -6.80
N TRP A 155 -6.37 20.15 -6.27
CA TRP A 155 -6.17 19.15 -5.21
C TRP A 155 -5.02 18.15 -5.44
N LEU A 156 -4.83 17.69 -6.68
CA LEU A 156 -3.85 16.65 -7.03
C LEU A 156 -2.52 17.20 -7.56
N THR A 157 -2.39 18.51 -7.73
CA THR A 157 -1.18 19.11 -8.31
C THR A 157 -0.57 20.21 -7.43
N ALA A 158 -1.33 20.85 -6.54
CA ALA A 158 -0.77 21.82 -5.60
C ALA A 158 -0.05 21.13 -4.43
N PRO A 159 1.23 21.45 -4.18
CA PRO A 159 2.03 20.83 -3.10
C PRO A 159 1.37 20.88 -1.70
N GLU A 160 0.58 21.93 -1.42
CA GLU A 160 -0.09 22.15 -0.14
C GLU A 160 -1.37 21.31 0.07
N TRP A 161 -1.98 20.83 -1.02
CA TRP A 161 -3.25 20.11 -1.04
C TRP A 161 -3.08 18.63 -1.36
N VAL A 162 -2.09 18.28 -2.17
CA VAL A 162 -1.81 16.91 -2.62
C VAL A 162 -1.78 15.93 -1.45
N LEU A 163 -0.98 16.19 -0.42
CA LEU A 163 -0.88 15.28 0.73
C LEU A 163 -2.22 15.12 1.47
N LYS A 164 -2.96 16.21 1.64
CA LYS A 164 -4.27 16.19 2.32
C LYS A 164 -5.31 15.43 1.52
N SER A 165 -5.31 15.61 0.20
CA SER A 165 -6.18 14.86 -0.71
C SER A 165 -5.89 13.36 -0.64
N PHE A 166 -4.62 12.95 -0.65
CA PHE A 166 -4.25 11.54 -0.49
C PHE A 166 -4.65 10.97 0.87
N ILE A 167 -4.62 11.76 1.96
CA ILE A 167 -5.07 11.30 3.29
C ILE A 167 -6.58 11.02 3.32
N ILE A 168 -7.37 11.72 2.50
CA ILE A 168 -8.84 11.61 2.44
C ILE A 168 -9.30 10.48 1.50
N MET A 169 -8.53 10.21 0.44
CA MET A 169 -8.82 9.17 -0.57
C MET A 169 -8.82 7.75 0.04
#